data_AF-A0A3L6EK46-F1
#
_entry.id   AF-A0A3L6EK46-F1
#
_cell.length_a   1.000
_cell.length_b   1.000
_cell.length_c   1.000
_cell.angle_alpha   90.00
_cell.angle_beta   90.00
_cell.angle_gamma   90.00
#
_symmetry.space_group_name_H-M   'P 1'
#
loop_
_entity.id
_entity.type
_entity.pdbx_description
1 polymer ?
#
loop_
_entity_poly.entity_id
_entity_poly.type
_entity_poly.pdbx_seq_one_letter_code
_entity_poly.pdbx_strand_id
1 'polypeptide(L)'
;MQCFFPQNEVKQIQTPLFILNAAYDSWQVRNILVPGVADPHGKWHSCKHDIDQCSASQLRVLQGFRGDFLKEVAELGNSDSRGLFINSCFVHCQSEIQELWFSSDSPVLGNTTVANAVGDWFFDRSSFQKIDCPYPCDSTCHNRIYDDSSQA
;
A
#
# COMPACT_ATOMS: atom_id res chain seq x y z
N MET A 1 8.52 19.79 -12.58
CA MET A 1 8.00 18.41 -12.45
C MET A 1 7.74 18.10 -10.97
N GLN A 2 6.67 18.64 -10.37
CA GLN A 2 6.29 18.29 -8.99
C GLN A 2 4.97 17.50 -8.95
N CYS A 3 4.22 17.50 -10.07
CA CYS A 3 2.86 16.97 -10.12
C CYS A 3 2.72 15.45 -10.26
N PHE A 4 3.83 14.72 -10.40
CA PHE A 4 3.82 13.25 -10.42
C PHE A 4 3.83 12.62 -9.03
N PHE A 5 3.95 13.45 -8.00
CA PHE A 5 4.09 13.05 -6.62
C PHE A 5 2.82 13.44 -5.86
N PRO A 6 2.00 12.46 -5.42
CA PRO A 6 0.72 12.74 -4.78
C PRO A 6 0.80 13.69 -3.58
N GLN A 7 1.90 13.68 -2.83
CA GLN A 7 2.10 14.58 -1.70
C GLN A 7 2.05 16.08 -2.06
N ASN A 8 2.34 16.43 -3.32
CA ASN A 8 2.32 17.82 -3.80
C ASN A 8 0.97 18.24 -4.40
N GLU A 9 0.21 17.29 -4.95
CA GLU A 9 -0.97 17.58 -5.78
C GLU A 9 -2.29 17.26 -5.11
N VAL A 10 -2.36 16.28 -4.22
CA VAL A 10 -3.63 15.85 -3.60
C VAL A 10 -4.29 16.99 -2.83
N LYS A 11 -3.52 17.93 -2.28
CA LYS A 11 -4.05 19.13 -1.61
C LYS A 11 -4.74 20.11 -2.57
N GLN A 12 -4.46 20.04 -3.86
CA GLN A 12 -5.03 20.91 -4.90
C GLN A 12 -6.24 20.28 -5.61
N ILE A 13 -6.48 18.98 -5.42
CA ILE A 13 -7.63 18.28 -6.01
C ILE A 13 -8.92 18.74 -5.31
N GLN A 14 -9.87 19.24 -6.11
CA GLN A 14 -11.18 19.70 -5.61
C GLN A 14 -12.26 18.63 -5.64
N THR A 15 -12.13 17.63 -6.52
CA THR A 15 -13.08 16.52 -6.61
C THR A 15 -12.89 15.55 -5.43
N PRO A 16 -13.95 14.88 -4.96
CA PRO A 16 -13.81 13.79 -4.00
C PRO A 16 -12.77 12.77 -4.47
N LEU A 17 -11.92 12.31 -3.54
CA LEU A 17 -10.80 11.42 -3.83
C LEU A 17 -10.76 10.27 -2.81
N PHE A 18 -10.69 9.04 -3.29
CA PHE A 18 -10.41 7.88 -2.46
C PHE A 18 -8.97 7.43 -2.69
N ILE A 19 -8.19 7.36 -1.62
CA ILE A 19 -6.81 6.89 -1.66
C ILE A 19 -6.81 5.43 -1.21
N LEU A 20 -6.57 4.53 -2.16
CA LEU A 20 -6.32 3.11 -1.92
C LEU A 20 -4.83 2.85 -2.16
N ASN A 21 -4.10 2.40 -1.14
CA ASN A 21 -2.69 2.06 -1.29
C ASN A 21 -2.26 1.03 -0.24
N ALA A 22 -1.36 0.14 -0.62
CA ALA A 22 -0.63 -0.69 0.34
C ALA A 22 0.47 0.16 1.01
N ALA A 23 0.59 0.11 2.33
CA ALA A 23 1.68 0.79 3.04
C ALA A 23 3.07 0.25 2.68
N TYR A 24 3.11 -0.98 2.18
CA TYR A 24 4.31 -1.64 1.64
C TYR A 24 4.06 -2.02 0.18
N ASP A 25 3.73 -1.04 -0.68
CA ASP A 25 3.54 -1.28 -2.10
C ASP A 25 4.77 -1.99 -2.70
N SER A 26 4.55 -3.22 -3.15
CA SER A 26 5.64 -4.12 -3.53
C SER A 26 6.38 -3.63 -4.77
N TRP A 27 5.71 -2.88 -5.65
CA TRP A 27 6.35 -2.27 -6.82
C TRP A 27 7.29 -1.15 -6.39
N GLN A 28 6.86 -0.25 -5.51
CA GLN A 28 7.72 0.82 -4.97
C GLN A 28 8.90 0.23 -4.19
N VAL A 29 8.69 -0.82 -3.41
CA VAL A 29 9.79 -1.48 -2.69
C VAL A 29 10.82 -2.03 -3.68
N ARG A 30 10.39 -2.78 -4.70
CA ARG A 30 11.29 -3.44 -5.68
C ARG A 30 11.99 -2.46 -6.63
N ASN A 31 11.36 -1.34 -6.97
CA ASN A 31 11.85 -0.44 -8.02
C ASN A 31 12.42 0.89 -7.49
N ILE A 32 12.04 1.32 -6.29
CA ILE A 32 12.43 2.62 -5.73
C ILE A 32 13.25 2.45 -4.45
N LEU A 33 12.77 1.68 -3.47
CA LEU A 33 13.46 1.53 -2.18
C LEU A 33 14.70 0.64 -2.27
N VAL A 34 14.57 -0.54 -2.89
CA VAL A 34 15.65 -1.52 -3.06
C VAL A 34 15.78 -1.99 -4.52
N PRO A 35 16.01 -1.07 -5.47
CA PRO A 35 16.29 -1.46 -6.85
C PRO A 35 17.56 -2.29 -6.94
N GLY A 36 17.73 -3.06 -8.01
CA GLY A 36 18.90 -3.93 -8.18
C GLY A 36 20.24 -3.19 -8.06
N VAL A 37 20.30 -1.92 -8.47
CA VAL A 37 21.49 -1.07 -8.31
C VAL A 37 21.82 -0.72 -6.84
N ALA A 38 20.82 -0.70 -5.96
CA ALA A 38 20.98 -0.46 -4.52
C ALA A 38 21.24 -1.77 -3.74
N ASP A 39 21.03 -2.93 -4.36
CA ASP A 39 21.29 -4.25 -3.78
C ASP A 39 22.26 -5.09 -4.65
N PRO A 40 23.51 -4.64 -4.87
CA PRO A 40 24.46 -5.29 -5.77
C PRO A 40 24.90 -6.69 -5.31
N HIS A 41 24.64 -7.03 -4.05
CA HIS A 41 24.97 -8.33 -3.45
C HIS A 41 23.75 -9.22 -3.24
N GLY A 42 22.55 -8.82 -3.70
CA GLY A 42 21.35 -9.64 -3.61
C GLY A 42 20.85 -9.90 -2.19
N LYS A 43 21.21 -9.06 -1.21
CA LYS A 43 20.80 -9.23 0.20
C LYS A 43 19.29 -9.07 0.38
N TRP A 44 18.66 -8.28 -0.48
CA TRP A 44 17.23 -8.00 -0.47
C TRP A 44 16.44 -8.88 -1.42
N HIS A 45 17.10 -9.76 -2.18
CA HIS A 45 16.46 -10.63 -3.16
C HIS A 45 15.24 -11.34 -2.56
N SER A 46 15.42 -12.25 -1.60
CA SER A 46 14.29 -12.99 -1.02
C SER A 46 13.23 -12.07 -0.40
N CYS A 47 13.64 -11.04 0.34
CA CYS A 47 12.74 -10.11 1.04
C CYS A 47 11.85 -9.25 0.11
N LYS A 48 12.37 -8.77 -1.03
CA LYS A 48 11.58 -7.96 -1.97
C LYS A 48 10.63 -8.80 -2.84
N HIS A 49 10.85 -10.11 -2.90
CA HIS A 49 10.00 -11.08 -3.59
C HIS A 49 8.93 -11.64 -2.68
N ASP A 50 9.28 -11.91 -1.42
CA ASP A 50 8.41 -12.42 -0.38
C ASP A 50 8.75 -11.70 0.95
N ILE A 51 7.83 -10.86 1.42
CA ILE A 51 8.02 -10.06 2.64
C ILE A 51 8.22 -10.95 3.88
N ASP A 52 7.72 -12.19 3.86
CA ASP A 52 7.87 -13.14 4.96
C ASP A 52 9.33 -13.62 5.09
N GLN A 53 10.13 -13.49 4.03
CA GLN A 53 11.57 -13.81 4.03
C GLN A 53 12.44 -12.63 4.50
N CYS A 54 11.85 -11.51 4.88
CA CYS A 54 12.61 -10.37 5.38
C CYS A 54 13.18 -10.63 6.77
N SER A 55 14.49 -10.41 6.92
CA SER A 55 15.12 -10.35 8.24
C SER A 55 14.54 -9.20 9.08
N ALA A 56 14.68 -9.27 10.41
CA ALA A 56 14.25 -8.20 11.31
C ALA A 56 14.88 -6.82 10.94
N SER A 57 16.11 -6.79 10.44
CA SER A 57 16.74 -5.56 9.95
C SER A 57 16.12 -5.02 8.67
N GLN A 58 15.73 -5.89 7.73
CA GLN A 58 15.05 -5.48 6.50
C GLN A 58 13.64 -4.98 6.80
N LEU A 59 12.91 -5.67 7.68
CA LEU A 59 11.61 -5.22 8.15
C LEU A 59 11.70 -3.83 8.77
N ARG A 60 12.71 -3.51 9.59
CA ARG A 60 12.89 -2.15 10.13
C ARG A 60 13.01 -1.08 9.04
N VAL A 61 13.68 -1.38 7.93
CA VAL A 61 13.78 -0.45 6.80
C VAL A 61 12.43 -0.30 6.09
N LEU A 62 11.69 -1.38 5.88
CA LEU A 62 10.32 -1.32 5.34
C LEU A 62 9.38 -0.54 6.28
N GLN A 63 9.55 -0.66 7.60
CA GLN A 63 8.80 0.13 8.57
C GLN A 63 9.14 1.62 8.50
N GLY A 64 10.40 1.97 8.23
CA GLY A 64 10.82 3.34 7.94
C GLY A 64 10.12 3.87 6.69
N PHE A 65 10.12 3.10 5.60
CA PHE A 65 9.44 3.45 4.35
C PHE A 65 7.94 3.70 4.55
N ARG A 66 7.24 2.81 5.28
CA ARG A 66 5.85 3.03 5.69
C ARG A 66 5.70 4.31 6.51
N GLY A 67 6.62 4.56 7.44
CA GLY A 67 6.61 5.77 8.28
C GLY A 67 6.65 7.05 7.46
N ASP A 68 7.55 7.12 6.48
CA ASP A 68 7.65 8.25 5.56
C ASP A 68 6.38 8.41 4.72
N PHE A 69 5.84 7.32 4.15
CA PHE A 69 4.59 7.36 3.41
C PHE A 69 3.42 7.88 4.26
N LEU A 70 3.27 7.39 5.49
CA LEU A 70 2.18 7.81 6.38
C LEU A 70 2.33 9.25 6.87
N LYS A 71 3.56 9.73 7.01
CA LYS A 71 3.82 11.15 7.30
C LYS A 71 3.26 12.02 6.18
N GLU A 72 3.56 11.70 4.92
CA GLU A 72 3.05 12.44 3.77
C GLU A 72 1.51 12.36 3.68
N VAL A 73 0.91 11.19 3.95
CA VAL A 73 -0.55 11.04 4.02
C VAL A 73 -1.15 11.91 5.12
N ALA A 74 -0.53 11.97 6.31
CA ALA A 74 -0.99 12.81 7.40
C ALA A 74 -0.93 14.31 7.06
N GLU A 75 0.10 14.73 6.32
CA GLU A 75 0.24 16.11 5.85
C GLU A 75 -0.87 16.55 4.89
N LEU A 76 -1.61 15.62 4.27
CA LEU A 76 -2.79 15.93 3.45
C LEU A 76 -3.96 16.52 4.25
N GLY A 77 -3.92 16.42 5.58
CA GLY A 77 -4.95 16.93 6.49
C GLY A 77 -6.28 16.17 6.42
N ASN A 78 -7.23 16.61 7.24
CA ASN A 78 -8.59 16.06 7.24
C ASN A 78 -9.41 16.63 6.09
N SER A 79 -10.25 15.78 5.48
CA SER A 79 -11.26 16.19 4.50
C SER A 79 -12.43 15.22 4.55
N ASP A 80 -13.65 15.74 4.66
CA ASP A 80 -14.86 14.92 4.71
C ASP A 80 -15.17 14.26 3.35
N SER A 81 -14.67 14.82 2.25
CA SER A 81 -14.82 14.27 0.89
C SER A 81 -13.72 13.28 0.50
N ARG A 82 -12.74 13.04 1.38
CA ARG A 82 -11.64 12.11 1.12
C ARG A 82 -11.94 10.74 1.73
N GLY A 83 -11.74 9.69 0.94
CA GLY A 83 -11.66 8.32 1.44
C GLY A 83 -10.19 7.87 1.55
N LEU A 84 -9.92 6.95 2.47
CA LEU A 84 -8.58 6.43 2.72
C LEU A 84 -8.67 4.96 3.18
N PHE A 85 -8.07 4.05 2.42
CA PHE A 85 -7.87 2.65 2.78
C PHE A 85 -6.39 2.33 2.59
N ILE A 86 -5.63 2.40 3.68
CA ILE A 86 -4.21 2.06 3.68
C ILE A 86 -4.02 0.79 4.51
N ASN A 87 -3.83 -0.35 3.84
CA ASN A 87 -3.55 -1.62 4.52
C ASN A 87 -2.05 -1.89 4.62
N SER A 88 -1.70 -2.90 5.40
CA SER A 88 -0.31 -3.31 5.60
C SER A 88 0.12 -4.52 4.78
N CYS A 89 -0.59 -4.78 3.68
CA CYS A 89 -0.27 -5.86 2.78
C CYS A 89 0.96 -5.53 1.92
N PHE A 90 1.67 -6.56 1.48
CA PHE A 90 2.74 -6.47 0.50
C PHE A 90 2.22 -6.84 -0.89
N VAL A 91 1.58 -5.88 -1.55
CA VAL A 91 0.85 -6.06 -2.81
C VAL A 91 0.95 -4.81 -3.70
N HIS A 92 0.53 -4.94 -4.95
CA HIS A 92 0.45 -3.87 -5.93
C HIS A 92 -0.84 -4.02 -6.77
N CYS A 93 -1.34 -2.95 -7.40
CA CYS A 93 -2.56 -2.94 -8.22
C CYS A 93 -3.80 -3.58 -7.56
N GLN A 94 -4.06 -3.27 -6.29
CA GLN A 94 -5.10 -3.93 -5.49
C GLN A 94 -6.49 -3.97 -6.15
N SER A 95 -6.91 -2.88 -6.79
CA SER A 95 -8.24 -2.77 -7.42
C SER A 95 -8.36 -3.54 -8.73
N GLU A 96 -7.26 -3.98 -9.34
CA GLU A 96 -7.25 -4.71 -10.61
C GLU A 96 -7.24 -6.23 -10.41
N ILE A 97 -7.08 -6.68 -9.16
CA ILE A 97 -6.88 -8.07 -8.79
C ILE A 97 -8.07 -8.52 -7.94
N GLN A 98 -8.87 -9.43 -8.48
CA GLN A 98 -10.14 -9.83 -7.86
C GLN A 98 -9.97 -10.38 -6.44
N GLU A 99 -8.90 -11.14 -6.19
CA GLU A 99 -8.59 -11.69 -4.85
C GLU A 99 -8.27 -10.60 -3.83
N LEU A 100 -7.73 -9.46 -4.26
CA LEU A 100 -7.41 -8.33 -3.39
C LEU A 100 -8.54 -7.30 -3.30
N TRP A 101 -9.41 -7.26 -4.32
CA TRP A 101 -10.47 -6.26 -4.45
C TRP A 101 -11.80 -6.72 -3.86
N PHE A 102 -12.38 -7.81 -4.39
CA PHE A 102 -13.79 -8.17 -4.17
C PHE A 102 -14.04 -9.66 -3.90
N SER A 103 -13.00 -10.45 -3.65
CA SER A 103 -13.16 -11.80 -3.10
C SER A 103 -13.72 -11.77 -1.67
N SER A 104 -14.38 -12.85 -1.25
CA SER A 104 -14.93 -12.99 0.12
C SER A 104 -13.87 -12.98 1.21
N ASP A 105 -12.63 -13.32 0.86
CA ASP A 105 -11.44 -13.32 1.71
C ASP A 105 -10.45 -12.19 1.34
N SER A 106 -10.90 -11.18 0.58
CA SER A 106 -10.07 -10.00 0.29
C SER A 106 -9.65 -9.26 1.57
N PRO A 107 -8.52 -8.51 1.56
CA PRO A 107 -8.03 -7.81 2.73
C PRO A 107 -9.08 -6.91 3.39
N VAL A 108 -9.09 -6.91 4.72
CA VAL A 108 -10.11 -6.26 5.54
C VAL A 108 -9.46 -5.25 6.48
N LEU A 109 -9.95 -4.01 6.45
CA LEU A 109 -9.53 -2.97 7.38
C LEU A 109 -10.72 -2.48 8.21
N GLY A 110 -10.64 -2.66 9.52
CA GLY A 110 -11.71 -2.28 10.45
C GLY A 110 -13.05 -2.90 10.07
N ASN A 111 -13.05 -4.21 9.79
CA ASN A 111 -14.19 -5.04 9.41
C ASN A 111 -14.86 -4.68 8.06
N THR A 112 -14.15 -4.01 7.16
CA THR A 112 -14.63 -3.70 5.81
C THR A 112 -13.61 -4.14 4.76
N THR A 113 -14.07 -4.89 3.75
CA THR A 113 -13.24 -5.26 2.59
C THR A 113 -12.94 -4.05 1.70
N VAL A 114 -11.91 -4.14 0.86
CA VAL A 114 -11.49 -3.05 -0.03
C VAL A 114 -12.65 -2.54 -0.90
N ALA A 115 -13.29 -3.41 -1.68
CA ALA A 115 -14.38 -3.01 -2.57
C ALA A 115 -15.60 -2.43 -1.84
N ASN A 116 -15.94 -2.94 -0.65
CA ASN A 116 -17.04 -2.38 0.13
C ASN A 116 -16.69 -0.99 0.66
N ALA A 117 -15.46 -0.78 1.13
CA ALA A 117 -15.02 0.53 1.60
C ALA A 117 -15.05 1.58 0.49
N VAL A 118 -14.54 1.25 -0.70
CA VAL A 118 -14.60 2.16 -1.86
C VAL A 118 -16.04 2.37 -2.33
N GLY A 119 -16.83 1.30 -2.42
CA GLY A 119 -18.21 1.37 -2.88
C GLY A 119 -19.12 2.15 -1.95
N ASP A 120 -19.01 1.96 -0.64
CA ASP A 120 -19.81 2.70 0.33
C ASP A 120 -19.42 4.18 0.38
N TRP A 121 -18.13 4.50 0.22
CA TRP A 121 -17.68 5.87 0.06
C TRP A 121 -18.21 6.50 -1.26
N PHE A 122 -18.11 5.79 -2.38
CA PHE A 122 -18.49 6.32 -3.69
C PHE A 122 -20.00 6.62 -3.81
N PHE A 123 -20.84 5.82 -3.15
CA PHE A 123 -22.29 6.00 -3.15
C PHE A 123 -22.80 6.79 -1.93
N ASP A 124 -21.93 7.52 -1.22
CA ASP A 124 -22.25 8.33 -0.04
C ASP A 124 -22.99 7.55 1.07
N ARG A 125 -22.73 6.24 1.19
CA ARG A 125 -23.33 5.36 2.22
C ARG A 125 -22.59 5.46 3.55
N SER A 126 -21.26 5.54 3.51
CA SER A 126 -20.44 5.78 4.70
C SER A 126 -19.07 6.35 4.35
N SER A 127 -18.50 7.16 5.24
CA SER A 127 -17.10 7.59 5.10
C SER A 127 -16.16 6.45 5.51
N PHE A 128 -15.00 6.38 4.86
CA PHE A 128 -13.98 5.41 5.20
C PHE A 128 -12.61 6.06 5.16
N GLN A 129 -12.00 6.28 6.32
CA GLN A 129 -10.64 6.80 6.44
C GLN A 129 -9.88 5.99 7.49
N LYS A 130 -9.21 4.92 7.08
CA LYS A 130 -8.48 4.02 7.97
C LYS A 130 -7.09 3.72 7.43
N ILE A 131 -6.16 3.64 8.37
CA ILE A 131 -4.79 3.17 8.17
C ILE A 131 -4.57 1.99 9.11
N ASP A 132 -3.98 0.94 8.57
CA ASP A 132 -3.75 -0.32 9.26
C ASP A 132 -2.50 -0.29 10.16
N CYS A 133 -2.36 -1.26 11.06
CA CYS A 133 -1.20 -1.44 11.93
C CYS A 133 0.04 -1.90 11.14
N PRO A 134 1.28 -1.71 11.61
CA PRO A 134 2.47 -2.19 10.91
C PRO A 134 2.47 -3.71 10.63
N TYR A 135 2.93 -4.14 9.45
CA TYR A 135 3.15 -5.57 9.13
C TYR A 135 4.01 -6.24 10.22
N PRO A 136 3.73 -7.50 10.63
CA PRO A 136 2.80 -8.48 10.04
C PRO A 136 1.45 -8.59 10.75
N CYS A 137 0.84 -7.48 11.18
CA CYS A 137 -0.35 -7.57 12.03
C CYS A 137 -1.64 -8.01 11.31
N ASP A 138 -1.79 -7.72 10.02
CA ASP A 138 -3.00 -7.99 9.26
C ASP A 138 -2.95 -9.38 8.63
N SER A 139 -3.64 -10.33 9.26
CA SER A 139 -3.74 -11.72 8.80
C SER A 139 -4.69 -11.91 7.61
N THR A 140 -5.39 -10.86 7.17
CA THR A 140 -6.27 -10.90 5.99
C THR A 140 -5.54 -10.56 4.69
N CYS A 141 -4.29 -10.10 4.80
CA CYS A 141 -3.47 -9.78 3.65
C CYS A 141 -3.09 -11.01 2.82
N HIS A 142 -3.37 -10.96 1.52
CA HIS A 142 -2.82 -11.88 0.54
C HIS A 142 -1.52 -11.31 -0.05
N ASN A 143 -0.44 -11.38 0.73
CA ASN A 143 0.87 -10.90 0.29
C ASN A 143 1.30 -11.65 -0.98
N ARG A 144 1.74 -10.90 -1.99
CA ARG A 144 2.11 -11.48 -3.28
C ARG A 144 3.57 -11.91 -3.25
N ILE A 145 3.81 -13.14 -3.71
CA ILE A 145 5.15 -13.61 -4.05
C ILE A 145 5.40 -13.24 -5.50
N TYR A 146 6.50 -12.54 -5.76
CA TYR A 146 6.84 -12.08 -7.11
C TYR A 146 7.98 -12.88 -7.70
N ASP A 147 7.81 -13.38 -8.92
CA ASP A 147 8.91 -14.02 -9.66
C ASP A 147 9.91 -12.98 -10.21
N ASP A 148 11.13 -13.44 -10.47
CA ASP A 148 12.20 -12.63 -11.05
C ASP A 148 11.90 -12.30 -12.52
N SER A 149 11.71 -11.02 -12.82
CA SER A 149 11.60 -10.54 -14.20
C SER A 149 12.96 -10.44 -14.91
N SER A 150 14.06 -10.90 -14.29
CA SER A 150 15.37 -11.05 -14.95
C SER A 150 15.47 -12.30 -15.84
N GLN A 151 14.35 -12.98 -16.10
CA GLN A 151 14.23 -14.10 -17.03
C GLN A 151 13.33 -13.81 -18.24
N ALA A 152 12.99 -12.54 -18.50
CA ALA A 152 12.30 -12.10 -19.72
C ALA A 152 13.20 -11.22 -20.60
#